data_AF-A0A960U8N1-F1
#
_entry.id   AF-A0A960U8N1-F1
#
_cell.length_a   1.000
_cell.length_b   1.000
_cell.length_c   1.000
_cell.angle_alpha   90.00
_cell.angle_beta   90.00
_cell.angle_gamma   90.00
#
_symmetry.space_group_name_H-M   'P 1'
#
loop_
_entity.id
_entity.type
_entity.pdbx_description
1 polymer ?
#
loop_
_entity_poly.entity_id
_entity_poly.type
_entity_poly.pdbx_seq_one_letter_code
_entity_poly.pdbx_strand_id
1 'polypeptide(L)'
;MVLKSKRIASIILSVFFLQFCHYEIYQELPERKIELPDVYRVYLKSSDRVLQKIACETYAAKGVQIRCTDEIIEETKKISSLYEVYYLSLEPQVRDSSSDLFRNNLFSLITFSTGAFVSVSAVVDYKLDLRNSKQVLFQSYISSPGRQGYYAFLPVYMGLISTNLGTGLNTYRRPDKLRMYCIEEEPDTWTKRLTQNRDEYCRDYENFLRDSFNRIEGKIMNVLRAHIISRRLYTEDEK
;
A
#
# COMPACT_ATOMS: atom_id res chain seq x y z
N MET A 1 -27.84 26.77 61.34
CA MET A 1 -26.98 26.84 62.52
C MET A 1 -25.85 25.83 62.33
N VAL A 2 -24.61 26.36 62.22
CA VAL A 2 -23.30 25.74 62.51
C VAL A 2 -22.95 24.43 61.74
N LEU A 3 -22.22 24.49 60.61
CA LEU A 3 -20.74 24.55 60.49
C LEU A 3 -20.04 23.43 61.28
N LYS A 4 -19.27 22.52 60.68
CA LYS A 4 -17.85 22.63 60.27
C LYS A 4 -17.34 21.18 60.44
N SER A 5 -16.47 20.57 59.66
CA SER A 5 -15.15 20.98 59.19
C SER A 5 -14.66 19.78 58.37
N LYS A 6 -14.23 19.91 57.11
CA LYS A 6 -12.84 20.26 56.73
C LYS A 6 -11.84 19.29 57.40
N ARG A 7 -10.93 18.61 56.69
CA ARG A 7 -10.12 19.10 55.58
C ARG A 7 -9.09 18.02 55.17
N ILE A 8 -8.62 18.11 53.91
CA ILE A 8 -7.23 17.90 53.44
C ILE A 8 -6.81 16.43 53.41
N ALA A 9 -6.35 15.84 52.31
CA ALA A 9 -5.38 16.24 51.29
C ALA A 9 -5.38 15.07 50.27
N SER A 10 -4.92 15.12 49.02
CA SER A 10 -4.17 16.10 48.24
C SER A 10 -3.68 15.32 47.01
N ILE A 11 -3.86 15.90 45.80
CA ILE A 11 -3.06 15.66 44.58
C ILE A 11 -3.31 14.24 43.98
N ILE A 12 -3.89 14.10 42.79
CA ILE A 12 -3.17 14.05 41.50
C ILE A 12 -4.23 14.03 40.36
N LEU A 13 -4.04 14.93 39.37
CA LEU A 13 -4.60 14.99 38.00
C LEU A 13 -6.12 15.18 37.85
N SER A 14 -6.73 16.27 37.37
CA SER A 14 -6.30 17.44 36.58
C SER A 14 -5.55 17.19 35.27
N VAL A 15 -6.02 16.25 34.43
CA VAL A 15 -5.88 16.28 32.95
C VAL A 15 -7.00 15.42 32.32
N PHE A 16 -8.21 15.94 32.12
CA PHE A 16 -9.21 15.29 31.24
C PHE A 16 -10.16 16.29 30.56
N PHE A 17 -9.64 17.49 30.28
CA PHE A 17 -10.19 18.40 29.29
C PHE A 17 -8.99 18.96 28.52
N LEU A 18 -8.79 18.43 27.31
CA LEU A 18 -8.07 18.95 26.14
C LEU A 18 -7.41 17.80 25.38
N GLN A 19 -7.78 17.66 24.10
CA GLN A 19 -7.01 17.12 22.97
C GLN A 19 -6.43 15.69 23.15
N PHE A 20 -6.78 14.71 22.34
CA PHE A 20 -6.65 14.73 20.88
C PHE A 20 -7.73 13.84 20.25
N CYS A 21 -8.60 14.45 19.44
CA CYS A 21 -8.93 13.82 18.16
C CYS A 21 -7.61 13.56 17.45
N HIS A 22 -7.25 12.30 17.17
CA HIS A 22 -6.40 12.02 16.03
C HIS A 22 -7.27 12.19 14.77
N TYR A 23 -7.57 13.46 14.50
CA TYR A 23 -7.78 13.92 13.14
C TYR A 23 -6.36 14.16 12.64
N GLU A 24 -5.82 13.22 11.87
CA GLU A 24 -4.67 13.54 11.03
C GLU A 24 -5.12 14.70 10.15
N ILE A 25 -4.64 15.90 10.45
CA ILE A 25 -4.62 16.99 9.49
C ILE A 25 -3.66 16.52 8.40
N TYR A 26 -4.18 15.74 7.45
CA TYR A 26 -3.72 15.85 6.08
C TYR A 26 -3.98 17.31 5.73
N GLN A 27 -2.95 18.14 5.81
CA GLN A 27 -2.88 19.28 4.92
C GLN A 27 -2.92 18.66 3.53
N GLU A 28 -4.13 18.59 2.96
CA GLU A 28 -4.31 18.47 1.52
C GLU A 28 -3.52 19.64 0.94
N LEU A 29 -2.28 19.35 0.49
CA LEU A 29 -1.66 20.19 -0.52
C LEU A 29 -2.73 20.34 -1.61
N PRO A 30 -3.01 21.56 -2.10
CA PRO A 30 -4.02 21.75 -3.12
C PRO A 30 -3.75 20.74 -4.23
N GLU A 31 -4.72 19.87 -4.50
CA GLU A 31 -4.71 18.94 -5.62
C GLU A 31 -4.64 19.78 -6.89
N ARG A 32 -3.43 20.20 -7.24
CA ARG A 32 -3.14 20.64 -8.59
C ARG A 32 -3.39 19.41 -9.42
N LYS A 33 -4.44 19.44 -10.26
CA LYS A 33 -4.54 18.54 -11.40
C LYS A 33 -3.21 18.62 -12.12
N ILE A 34 -2.40 17.57 -11.99
CA ILE A 34 -1.12 17.48 -12.68
C ILE A 34 -1.46 16.98 -14.06
N GLU A 35 -1.83 17.91 -14.92
CA GLU A 35 -1.90 17.65 -16.35
C GLU A 35 -0.46 17.46 -16.83
N LEU A 36 -0.04 16.20 -17.01
CA LEU A 36 1.09 15.95 -17.89
C LEU A 36 0.71 16.51 -19.26
N PRO A 37 1.58 17.30 -19.91
CA PRO A 37 1.31 17.78 -21.26
C PRO A 37 0.92 16.60 -22.16
N ASP A 38 -0.09 16.78 -23.02
CA ASP A 38 -0.67 15.76 -23.93
C ASP A 38 0.35 15.06 -24.87
N VAL A 39 1.62 15.46 -24.80
CA VAL A 39 2.74 14.93 -25.58
C VAL A 39 3.41 13.70 -24.92
N TYR A 40 3.20 13.45 -23.61
CA TYR A 40 3.87 12.35 -22.91
C TYR A 40 2.99 11.11 -22.80
N ARG A 41 3.28 10.08 -23.61
CA ARG A 41 2.69 8.76 -23.42
C ARG A 41 3.59 7.93 -22.52
N VAL A 42 3.30 7.94 -21.23
CA VAL A 42 3.91 7.01 -20.26
C VAL A 42 3.09 5.72 -20.28
N TYR A 43 3.76 4.61 -20.58
CA TYR A 43 3.19 3.28 -20.54
C TYR A 43 3.63 2.56 -19.28
N LEU A 44 2.69 2.09 -18.47
CA LEU A 44 2.96 1.33 -17.25
C LEU A 44 2.74 -0.16 -17.52
N LYS A 45 3.71 -0.97 -17.09
CA LYS A 45 3.67 -2.42 -17.17
C LYS A 45 4.12 -3.04 -15.84
N SER A 46 3.45 -4.12 -15.43
CA SER A 46 3.90 -5.01 -14.36
C SER A 46 3.62 -6.45 -14.76
N SER A 47 4.46 -7.40 -14.35
CA SER A 47 4.08 -8.83 -14.42
C SER A 47 2.99 -9.19 -13.42
N ASP A 48 2.86 -8.42 -12.34
CA ASP A 48 1.82 -8.55 -11.34
C ASP A 48 0.57 -7.74 -11.75
N ARG A 49 -0.46 -8.46 -12.23
CA ARG A 49 -1.73 -7.86 -12.68
C ARG A 49 -2.45 -7.07 -11.58
N VAL A 50 -2.28 -7.46 -10.32
CA VAL A 50 -2.90 -6.78 -9.17
C VAL A 50 -2.18 -5.45 -8.92
N LEU A 51 -0.84 -5.45 -8.94
CA LEU A 51 -0.07 -4.21 -8.85
C LEU A 51 -0.36 -3.27 -10.02
N GLN A 52 -0.42 -3.81 -11.25
CA GLN A 52 -0.77 -3.02 -12.43
C GLN A 52 -2.11 -2.32 -12.22
N LYS A 53 -3.17 -3.07 -11.88
CA LYS A 53 -4.49 -2.51 -11.59
C LYS A 53 -4.43 -1.39 -10.55
N ILE A 54 -3.79 -1.63 -9.40
CA ILE A 54 -3.67 -0.64 -8.32
C ILE A 54 -2.99 0.63 -8.83
N ALA A 55 -1.85 0.51 -9.51
CA ALA A 55 -1.12 1.67 -10.00
C ALA A 55 -1.93 2.47 -11.03
N CYS A 56 -2.61 1.79 -11.95
CA CYS A 56 -3.47 2.42 -12.95
C CYS A 56 -4.61 3.21 -12.32
N GLU A 57 -5.33 2.60 -11.37
CA GLU A 57 -6.43 3.26 -10.66
C GLU A 57 -5.94 4.47 -9.87
N THR A 58 -4.83 4.32 -9.14
CA THR A 58 -4.25 5.39 -8.34
C THR A 58 -3.81 6.58 -9.19
N TYR A 59 -3.17 6.34 -10.34
CA TYR A 59 -2.75 7.42 -11.24
C TYR A 59 -3.93 8.05 -11.99
N ALA A 60 -4.90 7.25 -12.44
CA ALA A 60 -6.12 7.75 -13.07
C ALA A 60 -6.92 8.66 -12.11
N ALA A 61 -7.05 8.26 -10.84
CA ALA A 61 -7.72 9.06 -9.81
C ALA A 61 -7.03 10.42 -9.59
N LYS A 62 -5.71 10.49 -9.78
CA LYS A 62 -4.91 11.73 -9.67
C LYS A 62 -4.82 12.55 -10.96
N GLY A 63 -5.56 12.16 -12.01
CA GLY A 63 -5.54 12.83 -13.31
C GLY A 63 -4.24 12.67 -14.09
N VAL A 64 -3.40 11.70 -13.71
CA VAL A 64 -2.12 11.43 -14.36
C VAL A 64 -2.39 10.57 -15.60
N GLN A 65 -2.07 11.08 -16.79
CA GLN A 65 -2.25 10.36 -18.06
C GLN A 65 -1.19 9.24 -18.23
N ILE A 66 -1.43 8.08 -17.64
CA ILE A 66 -0.63 6.86 -17.84
C ILE A 66 -1.49 5.82 -18.55
N ARG A 67 -0.93 5.18 -19.58
CA ARG A 67 -1.57 4.04 -20.25
C ARG A 67 -1.05 2.74 -19.68
N CYS A 68 -1.94 1.91 -19.18
CA CYS A 68 -1.60 0.58 -18.72
C CYS A 68 -1.78 -0.43 -19.82
N THR A 69 -0.78 -1.29 -20.01
CA THR A 69 -0.80 -2.28 -21.09
C THR A 69 -0.10 -3.55 -20.66
N ASP A 70 -0.68 -4.69 -21.04
CA ASP A 70 -0.08 -6.00 -20.82
C ASP A 70 1.02 -6.29 -21.86
N GLU A 71 0.89 -5.70 -23.05
CA GLU A 71 1.82 -5.83 -24.15
C GLU A 71 2.40 -4.48 -24.56
N ILE A 72 3.70 -4.44 -24.87
CA ILE A 72 4.31 -3.30 -25.55
C ILE A 72 3.85 -3.42 -27.01
N ILE A 73 2.66 -2.88 -27.31
CA ILE A 73 2.00 -3.00 -28.61
C ILE A 73 2.99 -2.58 -29.70
N GLU A 74 3.17 -3.36 -30.77
CA GLU A 74 4.07 -3.01 -31.89
C GLU A 74 3.72 -1.65 -32.53
N GLU A 75 2.49 -1.17 -32.38
CA GLU A 75 2.08 0.20 -32.73
C GLU A 75 2.91 1.27 -31.99
N THR A 76 3.36 1.00 -30.76
CA THR A 76 4.26 1.90 -30.03
C THR A 76 5.63 2.01 -30.70
N LYS A 77 6.09 1.00 -31.45
CA LYS A 77 7.32 1.14 -32.27
C LYS A 77 7.12 2.15 -33.40
N LYS A 78 5.96 2.13 -34.08
CA LYS A 78 5.60 3.13 -35.11
C LYS A 78 5.38 4.52 -34.54
N ILE A 79 4.89 4.65 -33.31
CA ILE A 79 4.70 5.96 -32.63
C ILE A 79 6.01 6.48 -32.04
N SER A 80 6.90 5.59 -31.58
CA SER A 80 8.19 5.95 -30.98
C SER A 80 9.17 6.62 -31.95
N SER A 81 8.92 6.53 -33.26
CA SER A 81 9.69 7.26 -34.28
C SER A 81 9.24 8.73 -34.41
N LEU A 82 8.04 9.08 -33.94
CA LEU A 82 7.46 10.42 -34.02
C LEU A 82 7.44 11.15 -32.66
N TYR A 83 7.41 10.41 -31.55
CA TYR A 83 7.31 10.95 -30.19
C TYR A 83 8.20 10.21 -29.20
N GLU A 84 8.68 10.91 -28.16
CA GLU A 84 9.38 10.28 -27.05
C GLU A 84 8.39 9.53 -26.17
N VAL A 85 8.44 8.20 -26.22
CA VAL A 85 7.61 7.30 -25.43
C VAL A 85 8.39 6.80 -24.23
N TYR A 86 7.76 6.82 -23.05
CA TYR A 86 8.35 6.34 -21.80
C TYR A 86 7.67 5.06 -21.34
N TYR A 87 8.45 4.09 -20.89
CA TYR A 87 8.00 2.82 -20.36
C TYR A 87 8.40 2.73 -18.90
N LEU A 88 7.41 2.55 -18.03
CA LEU A 88 7.56 2.34 -16.59
C LEU A 88 7.26 0.87 -16.27
N SER A 89 8.30 0.10 -15.95
CA SER A 89 8.15 -1.24 -15.39
C SER A 89 8.12 -1.18 -13.87
N LEU A 90 7.14 -1.83 -13.26
CA LEU A 90 7.01 -1.99 -11.82
C LEU A 90 6.91 -3.47 -11.49
N GLU A 91 7.87 -4.02 -10.75
CA GLU A 91 7.81 -5.42 -10.33
C GLU A 91 7.87 -5.54 -8.81
N PRO A 92 6.84 -6.12 -8.16
CA PRO A 92 6.83 -6.32 -6.72
C PRO A 92 7.50 -7.65 -6.34
N GLN A 93 8.30 -7.62 -5.27
CA GLN A 93 8.82 -8.81 -4.61
C GLN A 93 8.46 -8.77 -3.12
N VAL A 94 7.69 -9.74 -2.67
CA VAL A 94 7.30 -9.87 -1.25
C VAL A 94 8.43 -10.56 -0.48
N ARG A 95 8.89 -9.92 0.60
CA ARG A 95 9.91 -10.43 1.54
C ARG A 95 9.44 -10.30 2.99
N ASP A 96 10.06 -11.07 3.88
CA ASP A 96 9.87 -10.99 5.34
C ASP A 96 8.40 -11.09 5.80
N SER A 97 7.69 -12.06 5.21
CA SER A 97 6.27 -12.30 5.48
C SER A 97 5.99 -12.82 6.90
N SER A 98 5.09 -12.13 7.61
CA SER A 98 4.80 -12.33 9.03
C SER A 98 3.30 -12.39 9.31
N SER A 99 2.91 -13.20 10.31
CA SER A 99 1.55 -13.23 10.87
C SER A 99 1.33 -12.24 12.02
N ASP A 100 2.30 -11.37 12.29
CA ASP A 100 2.23 -10.33 13.32
C ASP A 100 1.85 -10.85 14.72
N LEU A 101 2.16 -12.11 15.05
CA LEU A 101 1.70 -12.79 16.28
C LEU A 101 1.96 -11.97 17.56
N PHE A 102 3.18 -11.44 17.70
CA PHE A 102 3.53 -10.63 18.86
C PHE A 102 2.70 -9.35 18.93
N ARG A 103 2.55 -8.64 17.80
CA ARG A 103 1.80 -7.38 17.76
C ARG A 103 0.30 -7.61 17.98
N ASN A 104 -0.27 -8.64 17.38
CA ASN A 104 -1.67 -9.00 17.55
C ASN A 104 -1.98 -9.27 19.03
N ASN A 105 -1.14 -10.09 19.70
CA ASN A 105 -1.26 -10.36 21.13
C ASN A 105 -1.08 -9.09 21.98
N LEU A 106 -0.08 -8.27 21.68
CA LEU A 106 0.14 -7.01 22.39
C LEU A 106 -1.10 -6.10 22.30
N PHE A 107 -1.70 -5.96 21.12
CA PHE A 107 -2.92 -5.17 20.92
C PHE A 107 -4.14 -5.74 21.66
N SER A 108 -4.26 -7.07 21.70
CA SER A 108 -5.30 -7.70 22.52
C SER A 108 -5.09 -7.42 24.02
N LEU A 109 -3.84 -7.48 24.50
CA LEU A 109 -3.53 -7.23 25.91
C LEU A 109 -3.77 -5.77 26.32
N ILE A 110 -3.35 -4.78 25.52
CA ILE A 110 -3.59 -3.36 25.84
C ILE A 110 -5.08 -2.98 25.79
N THR A 111 -5.90 -3.77 25.10
CA THR A 111 -7.37 -3.63 25.10
C THR A 111 -8.02 -4.49 26.18
N PHE A 112 -7.28 -4.87 27.23
CA PHE A 112 -7.77 -5.72 28.32
C PHE A 112 -8.42 -7.03 27.85
N SER A 113 -7.87 -7.62 26.79
CA SER A 113 -8.40 -8.82 26.13
C SER A 113 -9.81 -8.69 25.58
N THR A 114 -10.30 -7.46 25.36
CA THR A 114 -11.57 -7.21 24.65
C THR A 114 -11.36 -7.12 23.14
N GLY A 115 -10.19 -6.67 22.68
CA GLY A 115 -9.89 -6.62 21.25
C GLY A 115 -9.38 -7.95 20.71
N ALA A 116 -10.01 -8.45 19.65
CA ALA A 116 -9.49 -9.48 18.78
C ALA A 116 -8.75 -8.82 17.60
N PHE A 117 -7.47 -9.14 17.43
CA PHE A 117 -6.63 -8.58 16.35
C PHE A 117 -6.02 -9.70 15.53
N VAL A 118 -6.20 -9.65 14.22
CA VAL A 118 -5.58 -10.60 13.30
C VAL A 118 -5.02 -9.81 12.14
N SER A 119 -3.70 -9.77 12.01
CA SER A 119 -3.06 -9.07 10.91
C SER A 119 -1.86 -9.83 10.36
N VAL A 120 -1.48 -9.47 9.15
CA VAL A 120 -0.29 -9.95 8.46
C VAL A 120 0.48 -8.76 7.93
N SER A 121 1.79 -8.90 7.85
CA SER A 121 2.66 -7.88 7.28
C SER A 121 3.79 -8.51 6.48
N ALA A 122 4.33 -7.73 5.55
CA ALA A 122 5.53 -8.09 4.79
C ALA A 122 6.17 -6.81 4.26
N VAL A 123 7.44 -6.91 3.86
CA VAL A 123 8.10 -5.87 3.07
C VAL A 123 7.91 -6.19 1.59
N VAL A 124 7.59 -5.17 0.80
CA VAL A 124 7.51 -5.28 -0.66
C VAL A 124 8.63 -4.46 -1.27
N ASP A 125 9.47 -5.11 -2.05
CA ASP A 125 10.48 -4.44 -2.86
C ASP A 125 9.97 -4.24 -4.26
N TYR A 126 9.89 -2.97 -4.65
CA TYR A 126 9.47 -2.57 -5.97
C TYR A 126 10.69 -2.30 -6.82
N LYS A 127 10.91 -3.14 -7.82
CA LYS A 127 11.87 -2.84 -8.89
C LYS A 127 11.22 -1.85 -9.84
N LEU A 128 11.75 -0.64 -9.87
CA LEU A 128 11.34 0.44 -10.75
C LEU A 128 12.32 0.51 -11.92
N ASP A 129 11.82 0.46 -13.15
CA ASP A 129 12.61 0.60 -14.36
C ASP A 129 11.91 1.57 -15.31
N LEU A 130 12.49 2.75 -15.49
CA LEU A 130 12.00 3.77 -16.41
C LEU A 130 12.92 3.80 -17.63
N ARG A 131 12.34 3.59 -18.80
CA ARG A 131 13.03 3.56 -20.09
C ARG A 131 12.36 4.51 -21.08
N ASN A 132 13.11 5.01 -22.05
CA ASN A 132 12.52 5.50 -23.29
C ASN A 132 12.83 4.53 -24.44
N SER A 133 12.43 4.87 -25.67
CA SER A 133 12.66 4.04 -26.87
C SER A 133 14.13 3.70 -27.17
N LYS A 134 15.09 4.42 -26.60
CA LYS A 134 16.53 4.31 -26.89
C LYS A 134 17.36 3.79 -25.72
N GLN A 135 16.98 4.11 -24.47
CA GLN A 135 17.81 3.79 -23.32
C GLN A 135 17.01 3.66 -22.01
N VAL A 136 17.64 3.01 -21.03
CA VAL A 136 17.22 3.04 -19.63
C VAL A 136 17.54 4.42 -19.06
N LEU A 137 16.55 5.08 -18.47
CA LEU A 137 16.70 6.39 -17.85
C LEU A 137 16.97 6.27 -16.36
N PHE A 138 16.29 5.33 -15.71
CA PHE A 138 16.36 5.17 -14.28
C PHE A 138 16.02 3.74 -13.88
N GLN A 139 16.78 3.19 -12.94
CA GLN A 139 16.50 1.90 -12.34
C GLN A 139 16.77 1.98 -10.84
N SER A 140 15.79 1.58 -10.03
CA SER A 140 15.97 1.52 -8.57
C SER A 140 15.15 0.43 -7.93
N TYR A 141 15.48 0.15 -6.67
CA TYR A 141 14.64 -0.65 -5.78
C TYR A 141 14.09 0.26 -4.69
N ILE A 142 12.78 0.19 -4.46
CA ILE A 142 12.11 0.92 -3.39
C ILE A 142 11.41 -0.10 -2.50
N SER A 143 11.78 -0.15 -1.23
CA SER A 143 11.15 -1.03 -0.25
C SER A 143 10.02 -0.29 0.47
N SER A 144 8.92 -0.98 0.72
CA SER A 144 7.78 -0.45 1.47
C SER A 144 7.14 -1.54 2.32
N PRO A 145 6.79 -1.27 3.59
CA PRO A 145 6.01 -2.20 4.38
C PRO A 145 4.56 -2.21 3.88
N GLY A 146 4.00 -3.41 3.72
CA GLY A 146 2.56 -3.62 3.55
C GLY A 146 1.98 -4.30 4.78
N ARG A 147 0.74 -3.93 5.13
CA ARG A 147 -0.01 -4.60 6.18
C ARG A 147 -1.48 -4.73 5.80
N GLN A 148 -2.05 -5.88 6.18
CA GLN A 148 -3.49 -6.09 6.17
C GLN A 148 -3.92 -6.72 7.49
N GLY A 149 -5.10 -6.35 8.00
CA GLY A 149 -5.64 -6.98 9.19
C GLY A 149 -7.09 -6.65 9.46
N TYR A 150 -7.64 -7.41 10.39
CA TYR A 150 -9.00 -7.33 10.88
C TYR A 150 -8.97 -7.17 12.40
N TYR A 151 -9.94 -6.42 12.92
CA TYR A 151 -10.13 -6.29 14.35
C TYR A 151 -11.61 -6.34 14.71
N ALA A 152 -11.90 -6.84 15.91
CA ALA A 152 -13.25 -6.86 16.46
C ALA A 152 -13.20 -6.70 17.98
N PHE A 153 -14.25 -6.14 18.57
CA PHE A 153 -14.42 -6.10 20.02
C PHE A 153 -15.26 -7.30 20.46
N LEU A 154 -14.78 -8.00 21.46
CA LEU A 154 -15.37 -9.17 22.07
C LEU A 154 -15.44 -8.97 23.60
N PRO A 155 -16.24 -9.79 24.31
CA PRO A 155 -16.20 -9.83 25.77
C PRO A 155 -14.78 -10.08 26.30
N VAL A 156 -14.54 -9.69 27.55
CA VAL A 156 -13.23 -9.84 28.21
C VAL A 156 -12.73 -11.29 28.10
N TYR A 157 -11.43 -11.45 27.88
CA TYR A 157 -10.72 -12.72 27.59
C TYR A 157 -10.99 -13.35 26.23
N MET A 158 -12.18 -13.14 25.64
CA MET A 158 -12.49 -13.67 24.31
C MET A 158 -11.63 -13.01 23.23
N GLY A 159 -11.29 -11.72 23.37
CA GLY A 159 -10.40 -11.03 22.44
C GLY A 159 -9.02 -11.68 22.30
N LEU A 160 -8.42 -12.11 23.42
CA LEU A 160 -7.10 -12.74 23.41
C LEU A 160 -7.14 -14.15 22.81
N ILE A 161 -8.16 -14.93 23.17
CA ILE A 161 -8.37 -16.27 22.60
C ILE A 161 -8.58 -16.17 21.09
N SER A 162 -9.49 -15.30 20.64
CA SER A 162 -9.77 -15.08 19.23
C SER A 162 -8.56 -14.53 18.46
N THR A 163 -7.75 -13.68 19.09
CA THR A 163 -6.48 -13.19 18.51
C THR A 163 -5.51 -14.34 18.22
N ASN A 164 -5.32 -15.23 19.18
CA ASN A 164 -4.38 -16.36 19.04
C ASN A 164 -4.87 -17.38 18.01
N LEU A 165 -6.15 -17.78 18.10
CA LEU A 165 -6.77 -18.69 17.13
C LEU A 165 -6.77 -18.08 15.73
N GLY A 166 -7.20 -16.82 15.62
CA GLY A 166 -7.23 -16.09 14.37
C GLY A 166 -5.86 -15.97 13.74
N THR A 167 -4.83 -15.58 14.50
CA THR A 167 -3.46 -15.49 13.99
C THR A 167 -2.91 -16.85 13.55
N GLY A 168 -3.19 -17.91 14.32
CA GLY A 168 -2.77 -19.28 13.98
C GLY A 168 -3.36 -19.75 12.65
N LEU A 169 -4.67 -19.58 12.46
CA LEU A 169 -5.37 -19.92 11.22
C LEU A 169 -4.96 -19.00 10.05
N ASN A 170 -4.63 -17.73 10.32
CA ASN A 170 -4.25 -16.76 9.30
C ASN A 170 -2.84 -16.98 8.72
N THR A 171 -2.11 -17.99 9.19
CA THR A 171 -0.80 -18.41 8.65
C THR A 171 -0.85 -18.79 7.16
N TYR A 172 -2.04 -19.19 6.67
CA TYR A 172 -2.29 -19.47 5.24
C TYR A 172 -2.59 -18.23 4.40
N ARG A 173 -2.81 -17.07 5.03
CA ARG A 173 -3.05 -15.77 4.37
C ARG A 173 -1.87 -14.81 4.51
N ARG A 174 -0.68 -15.36 4.72
CA ARG A 174 0.55 -14.57 4.70
C ARG A 174 0.79 -13.98 3.30
N PRO A 175 1.31 -12.74 3.16
CA PRO A 175 1.43 -12.04 1.88
C PRO A 175 2.09 -12.81 0.72
N ASP A 176 3.09 -13.64 1.02
CA ASP A 176 3.71 -14.56 0.06
C ASP A 176 2.71 -15.57 -0.52
N LYS A 177 1.87 -16.15 0.35
CA LYS A 177 0.81 -17.09 -0.05
C LYS A 177 -0.35 -16.38 -0.74
N LEU A 178 -0.68 -15.16 -0.32
CA LEU A 178 -1.70 -14.34 -0.99
C LEU A 178 -1.34 -14.10 -2.46
N ARG A 179 -0.07 -13.74 -2.73
CA ARG A 179 0.45 -13.59 -4.09
C ARG A 179 0.37 -14.90 -4.88
N MET A 180 0.88 -15.99 -4.29
CA MET A 180 0.91 -17.31 -4.91
C MET A 180 -0.50 -17.78 -5.31
N TYR A 181 -1.47 -17.74 -4.41
CA TYR A 181 -2.84 -18.20 -4.68
C TYR A 181 -3.67 -17.24 -5.53
N CYS A 182 -3.29 -15.96 -5.61
CA CYS A 182 -3.95 -15.03 -6.52
C CYS A 182 -3.44 -15.18 -7.96
N ILE A 183 -2.11 -15.27 -8.15
CA ILE A 183 -1.46 -15.11 -9.45
C ILE A 183 -0.99 -16.45 -10.05
N GLU A 184 -0.33 -17.29 -9.25
CA GLU A 184 0.48 -18.40 -9.74
C GLU A 184 -0.26 -19.75 -9.69
N GLU A 185 -0.91 -20.05 -8.57
CA GLU A 185 -1.49 -21.36 -8.27
C GLU A 185 -2.97 -21.25 -7.89
N GLU A 186 -3.77 -22.24 -8.29
CA GLU A 186 -5.08 -22.42 -7.65
C GLU A 186 -4.90 -23.09 -6.29
N PRO A 187 -5.64 -22.67 -5.25
CA PRO A 187 -5.54 -23.30 -3.95
C PRO A 187 -5.87 -24.82 -4.03
N ASP A 188 -5.02 -25.65 -3.44
CA ASP A 188 -5.22 -27.10 -3.35
C ASP A 188 -6.57 -27.48 -2.71
N THR A 189 -7.05 -28.70 -2.97
CA THR A 189 -8.37 -29.20 -2.51
C THR A 189 -8.56 -29.14 -0.99
N TRP A 190 -7.49 -29.32 -0.20
CA TRP A 190 -7.51 -29.17 1.26
C TRP A 190 -7.57 -27.70 1.70
N THR A 191 -6.85 -26.84 0.99
CA THR A 191 -6.88 -25.39 1.16
C THR A 191 -8.28 -24.87 0.82
N LYS A 192 -8.85 -25.23 -0.35
CA LYS A 192 -10.25 -24.93 -0.76
C LYS A 192 -11.33 -25.38 0.25
N ARG A 193 -11.07 -26.42 1.07
CA ARG A 193 -12.02 -26.88 2.11
C ARG A 193 -11.93 -26.10 3.41
N LEU A 194 -10.78 -25.50 3.71
CA LEU A 194 -10.51 -24.72 4.93
C LEU A 194 -10.48 -23.22 4.67
N THR A 195 -10.38 -22.80 3.42
CA THR A 195 -10.13 -21.42 3.02
C THR A 195 -11.06 -20.97 1.89
N GLN A 196 -11.05 -19.65 1.75
CA GLN A 196 -11.88 -18.84 0.89
C GLN A 196 -11.58 -19.03 -0.62
N ASN A 197 -12.47 -18.56 -1.50
CA ASN A 197 -12.30 -18.68 -2.96
C ASN A 197 -11.11 -17.83 -3.45
N ARG A 198 -10.58 -18.14 -4.64
CA ARG A 198 -9.45 -17.39 -5.26
C ARG A 198 -9.65 -15.87 -5.25
N ASP A 199 -10.88 -15.41 -5.47
CA ASP A 199 -11.22 -13.98 -5.48
C ASP A 199 -10.96 -13.28 -4.14
N GLU A 200 -11.14 -13.99 -3.02
CA GLU A 200 -10.90 -13.44 -1.69
C GLU A 200 -9.40 -13.36 -1.40
N TYR A 201 -8.61 -14.35 -1.84
CA TYR A 201 -7.14 -14.26 -1.83
C TYR A 201 -6.64 -13.08 -2.65
N CYS A 202 -7.19 -12.87 -3.84
CA CYS A 202 -6.84 -11.72 -4.66
C CYS A 202 -7.26 -10.39 -4.04
N ARG A 203 -8.41 -10.33 -3.38
CA ARG A 203 -8.84 -9.12 -2.67
C ARG A 203 -7.95 -8.79 -1.47
N ASP A 204 -7.58 -9.80 -0.68
CA ASP A 204 -6.66 -9.66 0.43
C ASP A 204 -5.27 -9.21 -0.08
N TYR A 205 -4.78 -9.84 -1.15
CA TYR A 205 -3.54 -9.44 -1.80
C TYR A 205 -3.59 -8.00 -2.34
N GLU A 206 -4.69 -7.60 -2.98
CA GLU A 206 -4.91 -6.25 -3.48
C GLU A 206 -4.87 -5.23 -2.34
N ASN A 207 -5.55 -5.49 -1.22
CA ASN A 207 -5.55 -4.61 -0.06
C ASN A 207 -4.14 -4.45 0.54
N PHE A 208 -3.42 -5.57 0.68
CA PHE A 208 -2.04 -5.58 1.15
C PHE A 208 -1.11 -4.77 0.22
N LEU A 209 -1.17 -5.01 -1.09
CA LEU A 209 -0.35 -4.29 -2.07
C LEU A 209 -0.73 -2.81 -2.13
N ARG A 210 -2.01 -2.47 -1.98
CA ARG A 210 -2.47 -1.08 -2.00
C ARG A 210 -1.94 -0.30 -0.80
N ASP A 211 -1.96 -0.86 0.41
CA ASP A 211 -1.32 -0.25 1.59
C ASP A 211 0.18 -0.01 1.35
N SER A 212 0.88 -0.99 0.79
CA SER A 212 2.32 -0.87 0.50
C SER A 212 2.63 0.15 -0.61
N PHE A 213 1.87 0.13 -1.71
CA PHE A 213 2.06 0.99 -2.87
C PHE A 213 1.76 2.46 -2.56
N ASN A 214 0.69 2.73 -1.79
CA ASN A 214 0.31 4.08 -1.38
C ASN A 214 1.43 4.82 -0.64
N ARG A 215 2.34 4.09 0.03
CA ARG A 215 3.49 4.67 0.74
C ARG A 215 4.63 5.09 -0.19
N ILE A 216 4.68 4.58 -1.43
CA ILE A 216 5.79 4.82 -2.38
C ILE A 216 5.37 5.51 -3.67
N GLU A 217 4.08 5.57 -4.00
CA GLU A 217 3.58 6.21 -5.21
C GLU A 217 4.12 7.64 -5.42
N GLY A 218 4.23 8.44 -4.34
CA GLY A 218 4.79 9.78 -4.40
C GLY A 218 6.26 9.79 -4.82
N LYS A 219 7.05 8.79 -4.41
CA LYS A 219 8.44 8.63 -4.85
C LYS A 219 8.51 8.28 -6.33
N ILE A 220 7.65 7.38 -6.79
CA ILE A 220 7.56 7.02 -8.22
C ILE A 220 7.20 8.25 -9.06
N MET A 221 6.22 9.04 -8.61
CA MET A 221 5.83 10.28 -9.28
C MET A 221 6.96 11.30 -9.33
N ASN A 222 7.77 11.41 -8.28
CA ASN A 222 8.94 12.28 -8.29
C ASN A 222 10.00 11.82 -9.30
N VAL A 223 10.23 10.50 -9.43
CA VAL A 223 11.12 9.94 -10.47
C VAL A 223 10.60 10.27 -11.86
N LEU A 224 9.29 10.06 -12.11
CA LEU A 224 8.67 10.39 -13.40
C LEU A 224 8.82 11.87 -13.73
N ARG A 225 8.52 12.77 -12.78
CA ARG A 225 8.70 14.22 -12.96
C ARG A 225 10.15 14.58 -13.24
N ALA A 226 11.08 14.05 -12.46
CA ALA A 226 12.49 14.36 -12.58
C ALA A 226 13.07 13.96 -13.94
N HIS A 227 12.58 12.89 -14.57
CA HIS A 227 13.14 12.42 -15.85
C HIS A 227 12.34 12.88 -17.08
N ILE A 228 11.05 13.17 -16.92
CA ILE A 228 10.18 13.59 -18.03
C ILE A 228 10.15 15.12 -18.16
N ILE A 229 10.16 15.88 -17.05
CA ILE A 229 10.05 17.36 -17.08
C ILE A 229 11.43 18.02 -17.24
N SER A 230 12.48 17.51 -16.59
CA SER A 230 13.81 18.18 -16.59
C SER A 230 14.48 18.22 -17.98
N ARG A 231 14.18 17.27 -18.87
CA ARG A 231 14.72 17.24 -20.24
C ARG A 231 14.25 18.41 -21.13
N ARG A 232 13.17 19.09 -20.76
CA ARG A 232 12.67 20.24 -21.51
C ARG A 232 13.50 21.50 -21.28
N LEU A 233 13.97 21.72 -20.06
CA LEU A 233 14.78 22.89 -19.72
C LEU A 233 16.13 22.88 -20.46
N TYR A 234 16.71 21.71 -20.71
CA TYR A 234 17.97 21.61 -21.47
C TYR A 234 17.81 21.68 -22.99
N THR A 235 16.61 21.42 -23.54
CA THR A 235 16.38 21.45 -24.99
C THR A 235 15.83 22.77 -25.50
N GLU A 236 15.33 23.64 -24.62
CA GLU A 236 14.94 25.02 -24.95
C GLU A 236 16.12 26.01 -24.85
N ASP A 237 17.17 25.71 -24.07
CA ASP A 237 18.39 26.54 -23.98
C ASP A 237 19.41 26.29 -25.12
N GLU A 238 19.20 25.27 -25.96
CA GLU A 238 20.03 24.96 -27.14
C GLU A 238 19.42 25.44 -28.48
N LYS A 239 18.38 26.29 -28.44
CA LYS A 239 17.77 26.91 -29.63
C LYS A 239 17.83 28.44 -29.57
#